data_AF-A0A419N9Y1-F1
#
_entry.id   AF-A0A419N9Y1-F1
#
_cell.length_a   1.000
_cell.length_b   1.000
_cell.length_c   1.000
_cell.angle_alpha   90.00
_cell.angle_beta   90.00
_cell.angle_gamma   90.00
#
_symmetry.space_group_name_H-M   'P 1'
#
loop_
_entity.id
_entity.type
_entity.pdbx_description
1 polymer ?
#
loop_
_entity_poly.entity_id
_entity_poly.type
_entity_poly.pdbx_seq_one_letter_code
_entity_poly.pdbx_strand_id
1 'polypeptide(L)'
;HNAFNKIKNYSIDDLKLSWNPTHDDIKGKLELIFDLYQIDQYSKGLNRLNSKSITYYAVILSKWMHGNSLSEIIAGAISYYKSNRRELYFSNGVRELFDSGNPTHITKLVNDTIKDIELKVGYQLQNYISHYCQLLSLIFESNPGANWSQFIEFGSNDPVVWQLQFMGFSRHCAVFLKNNFPRHLKIDSGNSQLNISNREGIKSKVKQSQLYWLEIQALL
;
A
#
# COMPACT_ATOMS: atom_id res chain seq x y z
N HIS A 1 -0.38 19.72 -23.67
CA HIS A 1 -0.54 18.29 -24.00
C HIS A 1 -1.05 17.59 -22.73
N ASN A 2 -2.24 16.96 -22.75
CA ASN A 2 -2.90 16.40 -21.56
C ASN A 2 -2.65 14.87 -21.45
N ALA A 3 -2.92 14.28 -20.29
CA ALA A 3 -2.70 12.84 -20.03
C ALA A 3 -3.39 11.93 -21.07
N PHE A 4 -4.62 12.29 -21.47
CA PHE A 4 -5.41 11.57 -22.47
C PHE A 4 -4.74 11.49 -23.85
N ASN A 5 -4.02 12.54 -24.27
CA ASN A 5 -3.30 12.52 -25.54
C ASN A 5 -1.94 11.81 -25.42
N LYS A 6 -1.24 11.97 -24.28
CA LYS A 6 0.06 11.30 -24.06
C LYS A 6 -0.09 9.78 -24.11
N ILE A 7 -1.13 9.25 -23.46
CA ILE A 7 -1.28 7.80 -23.25
C ILE A 7 -1.57 7.04 -24.54
N LYS A 8 -2.13 7.71 -25.56
CA LYS A 8 -2.36 7.14 -26.91
C LYS A 8 -1.09 6.82 -27.68
N ASN A 9 0.06 7.35 -27.24
CA ASN A 9 1.36 7.09 -27.86
C ASN A 9 2.03 5.81 -27.34
N TYR A 10 1.40 5.09 -26.41
CA TYR A 10 1.93 3.88 -25.79
C TYR A 10 1.11 2.65 -26.19
N SER A 11 1.75 1.48 -26.17
CA SER A 11 1.03 0.20 -26.22
C SER A 11 0.37 -0.09 -24.88
N ILE A 12 -0.80 -0.71 -24.88
CA ILE A 12 -1.49 -1.11 -23.64
C ILE A 12 -0.62 -2.04 -22.77
N ASP A 13 0.20 -2.89 -23.37
CA ASP A 13 1.04 -3.83 -22.62
C ASP A 13 2.14 -3.13 -21.83
N ASP A 14 2.65 -2.00 -22.31
CA ASP A 14 3.61 -1.15 -21.58
C ASP A 14 2.93 -0.38 -20.43
N LEU A 15 1.60 -0.26 -20.46
CA LEU A 15 0.82 0.51 -19.51
C LEU A 15 0.22 -0.37 -18.39
N LYS A 16 -0.13 -1.62 -18.69
CA LYS A 16 -0.73 -2.54 -17.71
C LYS A 16 0.06 -2.64 -16.41
N LEU A 17 -0.69 -2.74 -15.31
CA LEU A 17 -0.14 -2.96 -13.98
C LEU A 17 -0.10 -4.47 -13.67
N SER A 18 1.00 -4.94 -13.07
CA SER A 18 1.21 -6.36 -12.75
C SER A 18 0.47 -6.80 -11.47
N TRP A 19 -0.02 -8.04 -11.44
CA TRP A 19 -0.63 -8.66 -10.24
C TRP A 19 0.38 -8.94 -9.12
N ASN A 20 1.65 -9.16 -9.48
CA ASN A 20 2.74 -9.36 -8.52
C ASN A 20 3.89 -8.41 -8.84
N PRO A 21 3.74 -7.11 -8.50
CA PRO A 21 4.65 -6.09 -8.97
C PRO A 21 5.95 -6.09 -8.17
N THR A 22 7.09 -6.09 -8.84
CA THR A 22 8.38 -5.91 -8.17
C THR A 22 8.56 -4.46 -7.71
N HIS A 23 9.54 -4.20 -6.86
CA HIS A 23 9.90 -2.82 -6.48
C HIS A 23 10.20 -1.94 -7.71
N ASP A 24 10.92 -2.49 -8.69
CA ASP A 24 11.32 -1.76 -9.88
C ASP A 24 10.13 -1.51 -10.82
N ASP A 25 9.21 -2.47 -10.93
CA ASP A 25 7.94 -2.25 -11.64
C ASP A 25 7.15 -1.09 -11.02
N ILE A 26 7.04 -1.07 -9.68
CA ILE A 26 6.33 -0.02 -8.95
C ILE A 26 6.98 1.34 -9.21
N LYS A 27 8.30 1.40 -9.11
CA LYS A 27 9.04 2.64 -9.36
C LYS A 27 8.83 3.14 -10.78
N GLY A 28 9.00 2.29 -11.80
CA GLY A 28 8.82 2.67 -13.19
C GLY A 28 7.40 3.13 -13.51
N LYS A 29 6.38 2.46 -12.95
CA LYS A 29 4.98 2.89 -13.11
C LYS A 29 4.67 4.19 -12.40
N LEU A 30 5.28 4.45 -11.24
CA LEU A 30 5.18 5.77 -10.61
C LEU A 30 5.81 6.86 -11.47
N GLU A 31 7.00 6.63 -12.05
CA GLU A 31 7.65 7.60 -12.95
C GLU A 31 6.75 7.93 -14.15
N LEU A 32 6.15 6.91 -14.76
CA LEU A 32 5.19 7.07 -15.84
C LEU A 32 3.95 7.89 -15.40
N ILE A 33 3.33 7.54 -14.28
CA ILE A 33 2.14 8.24 -13.78
C ILE A 33 2.47 9.70 -13.46
N PHE A 34 3.63 9.98 -12.84
CA PHE A 34 4.06 11.34 -12.54
C PHE A 34 4.24 12.18 -13.81
N ASP A 35 4.82 11.61 -14.87
CA ASP A 35 4.96 12.30 -16.16
C ASP A 35 3.62 12.50 -16.89
N LEU A 36 2.76 11.47 -16.93
CA LEU A 36 1.47 11.53 -17.61
C LEU A 36 0.57 12.60 -17.02
N TYR A 37 0.49 12.64 -15.68
CA TYR A 37 -0.34 13.60 -14.95
C TYR A 37 0.36 14.92 -14.63
N GLN A 38 1.64 15.07 -15.02
CA GLN A 38 2.45 16.27 -14.76
C GLN A 38 2.39 16.68 -13.27
N ILE A 39 2.55 15.71 -12.38
CA ILE A 39 2.34 15.88 -10.93
C ILE A 39 3.19 17.01 -10.36
N ASP A 40 4.43 17.16 -10.81
CA ASP A 40 5.33 18.23 -10.35
C ASP A 40 4.81 19.63 -10.63
N GLN A 41 4.08 19.82 -11.74
CA GLN A 41 3.50 21.09 -12.15
C GLN A 41 2.22 21.43 -11.40
N TYR A 42 1.37 20.43 -11.14
CA TYR A 42 0.01 20.65 -10.64
C TYR A 42 -0.19 20.32 -9.16
N SER A 43 0.67 19.50 -8.55
CA SER A 43 0.60 19.22 -7.11
C SER A 43 1.11 20.44 -6.32
N LYS A 44 0.26 21.03 -5.48
CA LYS A 44 0.55 22.22 -4.68
C LYS A 44 0.48 21.94 -3.17
N GLY A 45 1.14 22.77 -2.37
CA GLY A 45 1.13 22.70 -0.91
C GLY A 45 2.35 21.98 -0.29
N LEU A 46 2.47 22.09 1.04
CA LEU A 46 3.60 21.53 1.81
C LEU A 46 3.65 20.01 1.74
N ASN A 47 2.50 19.35 1.68
CA ASN A 47 2.38 17.90 1.53
C ASN A 47 2.06 17.54 0.06
N ARG A 48 2.74 18.15 -0.92
CA ARG A 48 2.58 17.76 -2.33
C ARG A 48 3.39 16.52 -2.69
N LEU A 49 2.94 15.75 -3.68
CA LEU A 49 3.78 14.74 -4.31
C LEU A 49 4.77 15.44 -5.23
N ASN A 50 5.96 14.88 -5.37
CA ASN A 50 6.92 15.35 -6.38
C ASN A 50 7.84 14.22 -6.83
N SER A 51 8.42 14.33 -8.03
CA SER A 51 9.19 13.25 -8.65
C SER A 51 10.42 12.84 -7.83
N LYS A 52 11.00 13.75 -7.04
CA LYS A 52 12.14 13.42 -6.16
C LYS A 52 11.79 12.44 -5.04
N SER A 53 10.49 12.30 -4.74
CA SER A 53 9.98 11.36 -3.73
C SER A 53 9.57 10.00 -4.29
N ILE A 54 9.63 9.77 -5.61
CA ILE A 54 9.21 8.51 -6.23
C ILE A 54 9.97 7.32 -5.64
N THR A 55 11.31 7.41 -5.52
CA THR A 55 12.12 6.30 -4.98
C THR A 55 11.70 5.94 -3.55
N TYR A 56 11.37 6.95 -2.73
CA TYR A 56 10.90 6.72 -1.37
C TYR A 56 9.51 6.07 -1.34
N TYR A 57 8.55 6.59 -2.11
CA TYR A 57 7.20 6.01 -2.14
C TYR A 57 7.14 4.67 -2.83
N ALA A 58 8.03 4.35 -3.77
CA ALA A 58 8.14 3.01 -4.36
C ALA A 58 8.48 1.97 -3.28
N VAL A 59 9.36 2.29 -2.33
CA VAL A 59 9.68 1.42 -1.19
C VAL A 59 8.45 1.24 -0.30
N ILE A 60 7.76 2.32 0.07
CA ILE A 60 6.56 2.23 0.93
C ILE A 60 5.46 1.43 0.24
N LEU A 61 5.13 1.75 -1.02
CA LEU A 61 4.12 1.04 -1.80
C LEU A 61 4.46 -0.43 -1.95
N SER A 62 5.71 -0.76 -2.27
CA SER A 62 6.16 -2.15 -2.38
C SER A 62 5.89 -2.89 -1.09
N LYS A 63 6.32 -2.37 0.06
CA LYS A 63 6.06 -3.03 1.35
C LYS A 63 4.58 -3.11 1.69
N TRP A 64 3.85 -2.00 1.52
CA TRP A 64 2.45 -1.89 1.88
C TRP A 64 1.58 -2.85 1.06
N MET A 65 1.73 -2.83 -0.27
CA MET A 65 0.98 -3.71 -1.17
C MET A 65 1.37 -5.18 -1.02
N HIS A 66 2.54 -5.53 -0.48
CA HIS A 66 2.86 -6.94 -0.18
C HIS A 66 2.44 -7.38 1.22
N GLY A 67 1.65 -6.58 1.93
CA GLY A 67 1.10 -6.98 3.23
C GLY A 67 2.02 -6.72 4.42
N ASN A 68 3.12 -5.97 4.27
CA ASN A 68 3.94 -5.61 5.43
C ASN A 68 3.15 -4.75 6.43
N SER A 69 3.37 -5.01 7.71
CA SER A 69 2.74 -4.25 8.79
C SER A 69 3.28 -2.82 8.83
N LEU A 70 2.51 -1.93 9.46
CA LEU A 70 2.97 -0.57 9.74
C LEU A 70 4.28 -0.57 10.54
N SER A 71 4.44 -1.49 11.51
CA SER A 71 5.66 -1.60 12.32
C SER A 71 6.87 -2.04 11.49
N GLU A 72 6.70 -2.95 10.53
CA GLU A 72 7.78 -3.35 9.61
C GLU A 72 8.22 -2.20 8.69
N ILE A 73 7.27 -1.41 8.22
CA ILE A 73 7.57 -0.24 7.38
C ILE A 73 8.31 0.82 8.19
N ILE A 74 7.82 1.14 9.40
CA ILE A 74 8.47 2.09 10.33
C ILE A 74 9.88 1.63 10.70
N ALA A 75 10.05 0.34 11.05
CA ALA A 75 11.37 -0.21 11.36
C ALA A 75 12.33 -0.09 10.17
N GLY A 76 11.83 -0.28 8.96
CA GLY A 76 12.57 -0.01 7.73
C GLY A 76 12.97 1.46 7.57
N ALA A 77 12.05 2.39 7.84
CA ALA A 77 12.32 3.83 7.77
C ALA A 77 13.40 4.25 8.79
N ILE A 78 13.31 3.79 10.04
CA ILE A 78 14.32 4.02 11.09
C ILE A 78 15.68 3.50 10.64
N SER A 79 15.73 2.26 10.14
CA SER A 79 16.98 1.64 9.66
C SER A 79 17.58 2.43 8.51
N TYR A 80 16.75 2.88 7.55
CA TYR A 80 17.20 3.69 6.42
C TYR A 80 17.76 5.04 6.87
N TYR A 81 17.08 5.74 7.77
CA TYR A 81 17.53 7.04 8.28
C TYR A 81 18.87 6.93 9.02
N LYS A 82 19.03 5.89 9.83
CA LYS A 82 20.27 5.58 10.55
C LYS A 82 21.43 5.30 9.59
N SER A 83 21.24 4.37 8.65
CA SER A 83 22.31 3.92 7.76
C SER A 83 22.74 4.97 6.74
N ASN A 84 21.84 5.89 6.36
CA ASN A 84 22.09 6.89 5.32
C ASN A 84 22.29 8.30 5.87
N ARG A 85 22.46 8.46 7.19
CA ARG A 85 22.67 9.76 7.87
C ARG A 85 21.67 10.83 7.42
N ARG A 86 20.38 10.47 7.44
CA ARG A 86 19.30 11.36 6.97
C ARG A 86 18.96 12.40 8.03
N GLU A 87 18.50 13.56 7.57
CA GLU A 87 18.02 14.63 8.44
C GLU A 87 16.52 14.52 8.68
N LEU A 88 16.09 14.88 9.90
CA LEU A 88 14.70 15.17 10.24
C LEU A 88 14.41 16.65 10.07
N TYR A 89 13.18 16.94 9.67
CA TYR A 89 12.66 18.29 9.46
C TYR A 89 11.56 18.54 10.48
N PHE A 90 11.80 19.47 11.40
CA PHE A 90 10.85 19.84 12.44
C PHE A 90 9.99 21.02 12.00
N SER A 91 8.82 21.16 12.62
CA SER A 91 7.83 22.21 12.28
C SER A 91 8.34 23.62 12.55
N ASN A 92 9.29 23.78 13.46
CA ASN A 92 9.99 25.04 13.76
C ASN A 92 11.07 25.40 12.71
N GLY A 93 11.20 24.63 11.63
CA GLY A 93 12.18 24.86 10.56
C GLY A 93 13.57 24.31 10.84
N VAL A 94 13.80 23.73 12.02
CA VAL A 94 15.08 23.12 12.38
C VAL A 94 15.28 21.80 11.63
N ARG A 95 16.52 21.57 11.21
CA ARG A 95 16.99 20.31 10.63
C ARG A 95 18.02 19.69 11.54
N GLU A 96 17.83 18.43 11.86
CA GLU A 96 18.75 17.69 12.73
C GLU A 96 19.08 16.35 12.09
N LEU A 97 20.33 15.91 12.21
CA LEU A 97 20.69 14.55 11.83
C LEU A 97 19.93 13.55 12.70
N PHE A 98 19.36 12.53 12.06
CA PHE A 98 18.63 11.50 12.76
C PHE A 98 19.52 10.76 13.75
N ASP A 99 18.99 10.55 14.95
CA ASP A 99 19.66 9.84 16.04
C ASP A 99 18.69 8.78 16.57
N SER A 100 19.04 7.51 16.38
CA SER A 100 18.23 6.39 16.87
C SER A 100 18.21 6.27 18.39
N GLY A 101 19.14 6.91 19.10
CA GLY A 101 19.16 6.99 20.56
C GLY A 101 18.25 8.08 21.14
N ASN A 102 17.77 9.02 20.30
CA ASN A 102 16.91 10.12 20.71
C ASN A 102 15.42 9.74 20.56
N PRO A 103 14.65 9.61 21.65
CA PRO A 103 13.24 9.24 21.59
C PRO A 103 12.39 10.20 20.75
N THR A 104 12.68 11.51 20.81
CA THR A 104 11.99 12.52 20.01
C THR A 104 12.19 12.30 18.51
N HIS A 105 13.40 11.90 18.10
CA HIS A 105 13.71 11.61 16.70
C HIS A 105 12.96 10.37 16.21
N ILE A 106 12.92 9.31 17.04
CA ILE A 106 12.13 8.10 16.75
C ILE A 106 10.66 8.45 16.59
N THR A 107 10.06 9.14 17.58
CA THR A 107 8.64 9.51 17.54
C THR A 107 8.31 10.40 16.35
N LYS A 108 9.19 11.35 16.00
CA LYS A 108 9.01 12.19 14.81
C LYS A 108 8.99 11.35 13.53
N LEU A 109 9.97 10.48 13.34
CA LEU A 109 10.07 9.64 12.16
C LEU A 109 8.89 8.65 12.04
N VAL A 110 8.42 8.10 13.17
CA VAL A 110 7.21 7.28 13.23
C VAL A 110 6.00 8.07 12.71
N ASN A 111 5.76 9.26 13.25
CA ASN A 111 4.63 10.10 12.84
C ASN A 111 4.73 10.53 11.37
N ASP A 112 5.92 10.88 10.88
CA ASP A 112 6.14 11.20 9.47
C ASP A 112 5.84 10.00 8.57
N THR A 113 6.30 8.81 8.95
CA THR A 113 6.06 7.58 8.18
C THR A 113 4.58 7.23 8.14
N ILE A 114 3.86 7.34 9.26
CA ILE A 114 2.41 7.12 9.33
C ILE A 114 1.69 8.10 8.41
N LYS A 115 2.02 9.40 8.52
CA LYS A 115 1.44 10.45 7.69
C LYS A 115 1.69 10.22 6.21
N ASP A 116 2.88 9.74 5.84
CA ASP A 116 3.19 9.39 4.46
C ASP A 116 2.35 8.22 3.96
N ILE A 117 2.19 7.17 4.75
CA ILE A 117 1.34 6.03 4.38
C ILE A 117 -0.12 6.49 4.20
N GLU A 118 -0.67 7.26 5.13
CA GLU A 118 -2.08 7.65 5.10
C GLU A 118 -2.38 8.70 4.01
N LEU A 119 -1.62 9.80 3.98
CA LEU A 119 -1.94 10.92 3.10
C LEU A 119 -1.34 10.78 1.70
N LYS A 120 -0.18 10.14 1.59
CA LYS A 120 0.55 10.04 0.32
C LYS A 120 0.20 8.77 -0.41
N VAL A 121 0.33 7.64 0.27
CA VAL A 121 0.03 6.33 -0.31
C VAL A 121 -1.48 6.11 -0.37
N GLY A 122 -2.16 6.09 0.78
CA GLY A 122 -3.59 5.77 0.93
C GLY A 122 -4.56 6.84 0.44
N TYR A 123 -4.08 8.01 0.01
CA TYR A 123 -4.93 9.04 -0.58
C TYR A 123 -4.40 9.53 -1.92
N GLN A 124 -3.28 10.26 -1.95
CA GLN A 124 -2.82 10.91 -3.19
C GLN A 124 -2.46 9.88 -4.27
N LEU A 125 -1.57 8.94 -3.99
CA LEU A 125 -1.11 7.94 -4.95
C LEU A 125 -2.22 6.95 -5.31
N GLN A 126 -3.00 6.48 -4.33
CA GLN A 126 -4.17 5.63 -4.59
C GLN A 126 -5.13 6.28 -5.59
N ASN A 127 -5.42 7.59 -5.45
CA ASN A 127 -6.29 8.31 -6.37
C ASN A 127 -5.68 8.45 -7.76
N TYR A 128 -4.39 8.82 -7.87
CA TYR A 128 -3.73 8.90 -9.18
C TYR A 128 -3.71 7.55 -9.90
N ILE A 129 -3.41 6.47 -9.17
CA ILE A 129 -3.40 5.10 -9.70
C ILE A 129 -4.82 4.66 -10.09
N SER A 130 -5.84 4.98 -9.30
CA SER A 130 -7.23 4.69 -9.62
C SER A 130 -7.66 5.37 -10.92
N HIS A 131 -7.37 6.68 -11.05
CA HIS A 131 -7.64 7.43 -12.28
C HIS A 131 -6.84 6.90 -13.47
N TYR A 132 -5.60 6.45 -13.25
CA TYR A 132 -4.78 5.83 -14.28
C TYR A 132 -5.43 4.55 -14.81
N CYS A 133 -5.87 3.64 -13.94
CA CYS A 133 -6.60 2.43 -14.33
C CYS A 133 -7.89 2.76 -15.10
N GLN A 134 -8.67 3.74 -14.63
CA GLN A 134 -9.90 4.19 -15.31
C GLN A 134 -9.61 4.76 -16.71
N LEU A 135 -8.55 5.56 -16.83
CA LEU A 135 -8.12 6.15 -18.09
C LEU A 135 -7.72 5.08 -19.12
N LEU A 136 -7.00 4.04 -18.67
CA LEU A 136 -6.64 2.91 -19.52
C LEU A 136 -7.88 2.15 -20.01
N SER A 137 -8.80 1.82 -19.11
CA SER A 137 -10.05 1.14 -19.47
C SER A 137 -10.87 1.94 -20.48
N LEU A 138 -10.91 3.27 -20.34
CA LEU A 138 -11.65 4.15 -21.23
C LEU A 138 -11.03 4.25 -22.63
N ILE A 139 -9.71 4.34 -22.73
CA ILE A 139 -9.03 4.60 -24.01
C ILE A 139 -8.81 3.34 -24.82
N PHE A 140 -8.49 2.22 -24.17
CA PHE A 140 -8.16 0.97 -24.85
C PHE A 140 -9.30 -0.04 -24.85
N GLU A 141 -10.43 0.27 -24.19
CA GLU A 141 -11.56 -0.64 -24.00
C GLU A 141 -11.13 -2.03 -23.52
N SER A 142 -10.08 -2.05 -22.70
CA SER A 142 -9.36 -3.27 -22.31
C SER A 142 -9.04 -3.27 -20.82
N ASN A 143 -8.65 -4.44 -20.31
CA ASN A 143 -8.28 -4.61 -18.93
C ASN A 143 -6.96 -3.86 -18.64
N PRO A 144 -6.93 -2.91 -17.67
CA PRO A 144 -5.73 -2.17 -17.27
C PRO A 144 -4.69 -3.03 -16.53
N GLY A 145 -4.98 -4.33 -16.34
CA GLY A 145 -4.19 -5.24 -15.52
C GLY A 145 -4.68 -5.20 -14.08
N ALA A 146 -3.76 -5.37 -13.14
CA ALA A 146 -4.06 -5.29 -11.72
C ALA A 146 -4.46 -3.87 -11.30
N ASN A 147 -5.53 -3.74 -10.51
CA ASN A 147 -5.89 -2.44 -9.97
C ASN A 147 -5.09 -2.14 -8.68
N TRP A 148 -3.90 -1.55 -8.81
CA TRP A 148 -3.06 -1.24 -7.66
C TRP A 148 -3.72 -0.28 -6.65
N SER A 149 -4.75 0.48 -7.03
CA SER A 149 -5.49 1.29 -6.05
C SER A 149 -6.20 0.42 -5.01
N GLN A 150 -6.71 -0.76 -5.41
CA GLN A 150 -7.26 -1.75 -4.49
C GLN A 150 -6.16 -2.39 -3.64
N PHE A 151 -4.98 -2.61 -4.21
CA PHE A 151 -3.86 -3.19 -3.45
C PHE A 151 -3.43 -2.27 -2.33
N ILE A 152 -3.46 -0.96 -2.59
CA ILE A 152 -3.21 0.09 -1.61
C ILE A 152 -4.33 0.13 -0.56
N GLU A 153 -5.60 0.12 -0.98
CA GLU A 153 -6.76 0.13 -0.09
C GLU A 153 -6.71 -1.01 0.93
N PHE A 154 -6.48 -2.23 0.46
CA PHE A 154 -6.40 -3.41 1.31
C PHE A 154 -5.04 -3.60 1.98
N GLY A 155 -4.03 -2.80 1.58
CA GLY A 155 -2.63 -2.97 1.95
C GLY A 155 -2.13 -4.39 1.72
N SER A 156 -2.46 -4.99 0.58
CA SER A 156 -2.15 -6.37 0.23
C SER A 156 -2.38 -6.59 -1.26
N ASN A 157 -1.63 -7.48 -1.89
CA ASN A 157 -1.88 -8.02 -3.22
C ASN A 157 -2.39 -9.47 -3.16
N ASP A 158 -2.65 -9.97 -1.94
CA ASP A 158 -3.13 -11.31 -1.69
C ASP A 158 -4.68 -11.39 -1.69
N PRO A 159 -5.28 -12.18 -2.59
CA PRO A 159 -6.73 -12.28 -2.69
C PRO A 159 -7.43 -12.84 -1.45
N VAL A 160 -6.78 -13.71 -0.66
CA VAL A 160 -7.38 -14.24 0.58
C VAL A 160 -7.53 -13.13 1.61
N VAL A 161 -6.51 -12.26 1.72
CA VAL A 161 -6.55 -11.10 2.63
C VAL A 161 -7.64 -10.12 2.21
N TRP A 162 -7.85 -9.91 0.91
CA TRP A 162 -8.94 -9.06 0.42
C TRP A 162 -10.31 -9.62 0.75
N GLN A 163 -10.53 -10.90 0.48
CA GLN A 163 -11.81 -11.56 0.73
C GLN A 163 -12.16 -11.52 2.23
N LEU A 164 -11.19 -11.73 3.12
CA LEU A 164 -11.39 -11.53 4.56
C LEU A 164 -11.79 -10.07 4.87
N GLN A 165 -11.13 -9.07 4.28
CA GLN A 165 -11.50 -7.68 4.51
C GLN A 165 -12.89 -7.34 3.97
N PHE A 166 -13.30 -7.89 2.83
CA PHE A 166 -14.67 -7.78 2.33
C PHE A 166 -15.71 -8.40 3.27
N MET A 167 -15.34 -9.44 4.03
CA MET A 167 -16.17 -10.02 5.08
C MET A 167 -16.23 -9.15 6.35
N GLY A 168 -15.52 -8.02 6.40
CA GLY A 168 -15.49 -7.09 7.52
C GLY A 168 -14.30 -7.25 8.46
N PHE A 169 -13.37 -8.17 8.17
CA PHE A 169 -12.17 -8.29 8.97
C PHE A 169 -11.27 -7.06 8.78
N SER A 170 -10.66 -6.57 9.85
CA SER A 170 -9.56 -5.61 9.78
C SER A 170 -8.38 -6.24 9.03
N ARG A 171 -7.59 -5.42 8.32
CA ARG A 171 -6.38 -5.87 7.61
C ARG A 171 -5.47 -6.74 8.50
N HIS A 172 -5.26 -6.30 9.74
CA HIS A 172 -4.41 -7.00 10.69
C HIS A 172 -4.96 -8.38 11.06
N CYS A 173 -6.27 -8.50 11.29
CA CYS A 173 -6.90 -9.78 11.55
C CYS A 173 -6.89 -10.67 10.30
N ALA A 174 -7.14 -10.12 9.11
CA ALA A 174 -7.11 -10.86 7.85
C ALA A 174 -5.71 -11.47 7.59
N VAL A 175 -4.64 -10.70 7.77
CA VAL A 175 -3.26 -11.19 7.67
C VAL A 175 -2.96 -12.24 8.75
N PHE A 176 -3.42 -12.01 9.99
CA PHE A 176 -3.27 -13.00 11.07
C PHE A 176 -3.95 -14.33 10.73
N LEU A 177 -5.19 -14.30 10.25
CA LEU A 177 -5.95 -15.50 9.86
C LEU A 177 -5.24 -16.23 8.72
N LYS A 178 -4.81 -15.51 7.69
CA LYS A 178 -4.05 -16.07 6.56
C LYS A 178 -2.78 -16.79 7.01
N ASN A 179 -2.00 -16.17 7.89
CA ASN A 179 -0.71 -16.71 8.31
C ASN A 179 -0.84 -17.90 9.28
N ASN A 180 -1.85 -17.89 10.16
CA ASN A 180 -2.00 -18.90 11.21
C ASN A 180 -2.94 -20.05 10.83
N PHE A 181 -3.90 -19.80 9.93
CA PHE A 181 -4.91 -20.77 9.52
C PHE A 181 -5.03 -20.95 8.00
N PRO A 182 -3.92 -20.96 7.21
CA PRO A 182 -4.00 -20.98 5.75
C PRO A 182 -4.74 -22.20 5.20
N ARG A 183 -4.65 -23.35 5.88
CA ARG A 183 -5.33 -24.59 5.48
C ARG A 183 -6.86 -24.50 5.52
N HIS A 184 -7.38 -23.55 6.29
CA HIS A 184 -8.81 -23.36 6.45
C HIS A 184 -9.40 -22.36 5.47
N LEU A 185 -8.57 -21.65 4.70
CA LEU A 185 -8.93 -20.54 3.82
C LEU A 185 -8.74 -20.98 2.38
N LYS A 186 -9.84 -21.20 1.65
CA LYS A 186 -9.80 -21.64 0.24
C LYS A 186 -10.66 -20.74 -0.62
N ILE A 187 -10.09 -20.21 -1.69
CA ILE A 187 -10.86 -19.49 -2.71
C ILE A 187 -11.46 -20.53 -3.65
N ASP A 188 -12.77 -20.46 -3.85
CA ASP A 188 -13.47 -21.27 -4.84
C ASP A 188 -13.15 -20.76 -6.24
N SER A 189 -12.65 -21.65 -7.09
CA SER A 189 -12.29 -21.35 -8.48
C SER A 189 -13.48 -20.93 -9.36
N GLY A 190 -14.71 -21.28 -8.97
CA GLY A 190 -15.92 -21.02 -9.75
C GLY A 190 -16.52 -19.63 -9.55
N ASN A 191 -16.40 -19.05 -8.36
CA ASN A 191 -17.01 -17.75 -8.01
C ASN A 191 -16.07 -16.76 -7.32
N SER A 192 -14.79 -17.10 -7.15
CA SER A 192 -13.78 -16.28 -6.48
C SER A 192 -14.10 -15.93 -5.02
N GLN A 193 -15.03 -16.64 -4.37
CA GLN A 193 -15.38 -16.43 -2.97
C GLN A 193 -14.47 -17.23 -2.04
N LEU A 194 -14.20 -16.67 -0.86
CA LEU A 194 -13.43 -17.35 0.18
C LEU A 194 -14.33 -18.25 1.03
N ASN A 195 -14.02 -19.54 1.06
CA ASN A 195 -14.57 -20.49 2.00
C ASN A 195 -13.64 -20.65 3.21
N ILE A 196 -14.22 -20.42 4.41
CA ILE A 196 -13.55 -20.63 5.69
C ILE A 196 -14.10 -21.91 6.32
N SER A 197 -13.30 -22.97 6.29
CA SER A 197 -13.61 -24.26 6.93
C SER A 197 -13.26 -24.26 8.42
N ASN A 198 -13.92 -25.11 9.21
CA ASN A 198 -13.62 -25.31 10.63
C ASN A 198 -13.61 -24.01 11.48
N ARG A 199 -14.64 -23.18 11.32
CA ARG A 199 -14.76 -21.88 11.99
C ARG A 199 -14.66 -21.98 13.51
N GLU A 200 -15.35 -22.95 14.12
CA GLU A 200 -15.29 -23.22 15.56
C GLU A 200 -13.89 -23.64 16.03
N GLY A 201 -13.17 -24.39 15.20
CA GLY A 201 -11.77 -24.75 15.47
C GLY A 201 -10.82 -23.56 15.41
N ILE A 202 -11.12 -22.53 14.60
CA ILE A 202 -10.36 -21.27 14.59
C ILE A 202 -10.71 -20.46 15.85
N LYS A 203 -12.01 -20.27 16.15
CA LYS A 203 -12.49 -19.54 17.32
C LYS A 203 -11.90 -20.07 18.62
N SER A 204 -11.86 -21.38 18.82
CA SER A 204 -11.33 -22.02 20.03
C SER A 204 -9.82 -21.86 20.21
N LYS A 205 -9.07 -21.64 19.12
CA LYS A 205 -7.60 -21.44 19.17
C LYS A 205 -7.19 -20.00 19.45
N VAL A 206 -8.09 -19.04 19.25
CA VAL A 206 -7.82 -17.62 19.51
C VAL A 206 -8.24 -17.29 20.94
N LYS A 207 -7.30 -16.82 21.76
CA LYS A 207 -7.55 -16.53 23.17
C LYS A 207 -8.22 -15.18 23.34
N GLN A 208 -9.06 -15.03 24.37
CA GLN A 208 -9.77 -13.77 24.68
C GLN A 208 -8.84 -12.56 24.86
N SER A 209 -7.62 -12.78 25.35
CA SER A 209 -6.61 -11.73 25.53
C SER A 209 -5.95 -11.25 24.23
N GLN A 210 -6.19 -11.92 23.09
CA GLN A 210 -5.59 -11.53 21.81
C GLN A 210 -6.39 -10.40 21.15
N LEU A 211 -5.67 -9.49 20.49
CA LEU A 211 -6.22 -8.30 19.83
C LEU A 211 -7.41 -8.61 18.91
N TYR A 212 -7.32 -9.69 18.13
CA TYR A 212 -8.32 -10.04 17.11
C TYR A 212 -9.45 -10.93 17.63
N TRP A 213 -9.49 -11.25 18.93
CA TRP A 213 -10.44 -12.22 19.46
C TRP A 213 -11.90 -11.83 19.20
N LEU A 214 -12.29 -10.60 19.57
CA LEU A 214 -13.67 -10.12 19.38
C LEU A 214 -14.10 -10.21 17.91
N GLU A 215 -13.22 -9.76 17.02
CA GLU A 215 -13.46 -9.75 15.58
C GLU A 215 -13.65 -11.17 15.03
N ILE A 216 -12.80 -12.11 15.44
CA ILE A 216 -12.86 -13.52 15.04
C ILE A 216 -14.12 -14.21 15.61
N GLN A 217 -14.53 -13.90 16.84
CA GLN A 217 -15.76 -14.47 17.40
C GLN A 217 -17.01 -13.95 16.68
N ALA A 218 -17.01 -12.69 16.26
CA ALA A 218 -18.16 -12.04 15.63
C ALA A 218 -18.34 -12.42 14.16
N LEU A 219 -17.24 -12.58 13.41
CA LEU A 219 -17.29 -12.70 11.95
C LEU A 219 -17.13 -14.14 11.41
N LEU A 220 -16.61 -15.07 12.22
CA LEU A 220 -16.61 -16.50 11.88
C LEU A 220 -17.91 -17.16 12.33
#